data_AF-A0A522XZ81-F1
#
_entry.id   AF-A0A522XZ81-F1
#
_cell.length_a   1.000
_cell.length_b   1.000
_cell.length_c   1.000
_cell.angle_alpha   90.00
_cell.angle_beta   90.00
_cell.angle_gamma   90.00
#
_symmetry.space_group_name_H-M   'P 1'
#
loop_
_entity.id
_entity.type
_entity.pdbx_description
1 polymer ?
#
loop_
_entity_poly.entity_id
_entity_poly.type
_entity_poly.pdbx_seq_one_letter_code
_entity_poly.pdbx_strand_id
1 'polypeptide(L)' 'MSLLSRLFFLLVACALFVAGCASVPGPRAAAPAQAGRSTIQQDAPYMHQVESMARRRGIGVVWINPPVKRRPPPR' A
#
# COMPACT_ATOMS: atom_id res chain seq x y z
N MET A 1 27.20 -14.52 -31.06
CA MET A 1 25.95 -14.60 -30.28
C MET A 1 24.79 -14.26 -31.22
N SER A 2 24.02 -15.25 -31.64
CA SER A 2 22.96 -15.11 -32.63
C SER A 2 21.88 -14.13 -32.16
N LEU A 3 21.36 -13.30 -33.08
CA LEU A 3 20.27 -12.34 -32.82
C LEU A 3 19.05 -13.01 -32.17
N LEU A 4 18.79 -14.26 -32.54
CA LEU A 4 17.75 -15.13 -31.98
C LEU A 4 17.92 -15.38 -30.47
N SER A 5 19.15 -15.54 -29.99
CA SER A 5 19.42 -15.75 -28.57
C SER A 5 19.15 -14.47 -27.75
N ARG A 6 19.50 -13.31 -28.30
CA ARG A 6 19.25 -12.01 -27.65
C ARG A 6 17.76 -11.70 -27.53
N LEU A 7 16.99 -12.00 -28.57
CA LEU A 7 15.54 -11.80 -28.58
C LEU A 7 14.83 -12.69 -27.56
N PHE A 8 15.26 -13.95 -27.44
CA PHE A 8 14.73 -14.87 -26.44
C PHE A 8 14.92 -14.37 -25.00
N PHE A 9 16.13 -13.89 -24.66
CA PHE A 9 16.40 -13.33 -23.34
C PHE A 9 15.56 -12.09 -23.03
N LEU A 10 15.35 -11.21 -24.02
CA LEU A 10 14.51 -10.01 -23.84
C LEU A 10 13.04 -10.36 -23.59
N LEU A 11 12.50 -11.36 -24.27
CA LEU A 11 11.12 -11.81 -24.06
C LEU A 11 10.91 -12.42 -22.68
N VAL A 12 11.86 -13.24 -22.20
CA VAL A 12 11.82 -13.84 -20.86
C VAL A 12 11.89 -12.77 -19.78
N ALA A 13 12.75 -11.76 -19.93
CA ALA A 13 12.86 -10.66 -18.98
C ALA A 13 11.56 -9.82 -18.91
N CYS A 14 10.90 -9.60 -20.05
CA CYS A 14 9.66 -8.85 -20.11
C CYS A 14 8.49 -9.60 -19.44
N ALA A 15 8.39 -10.92 -19.63
CA ALA A 15 7.35 -11.73 -19.00
C ALA A 15 7.43 -11.75 -17.46
N LEU A 16 8.64 -11.76 -16.91
CA LEU A 16 8.86 -11.72 -15.46
C LEU A 16 8.42 -10.39 -14.82
N PHE A 17 8.49 -9.28 -15.58
CA PHE A 17 8.13 -7.95 -15.08
C PHE A 17 6.62 -7.75 -14.89
N VAL A 18 5.78 -8.56 -15.55
CA VAL A 18 4.31 -8.42 -15.53
C VAL A 18 3.66 -9.17 -14.36
N ALA A 19 4.38 -10.08 -13.68
CA ALA A 19 3.81 -10.93 -12.62
C ALA A 19 3.50 -10.21 -11.28
N GLY A 20 3.80 -8.92 -11.14
CA GLY A 20 3.70 -8.20 -9.86
C GLY A 20 2.46 -7.33 -9.61
N CYS A 21 1.59 -7.09 -10.60
CA CYS A 21 0.64 -5.97 -10.53
C CYS A 21 -0.77 -6.27 -9.98
N ALA A 22 -1.11 -7.49 -9.58
CA ALA A 22 -2.47 -7.83 -9.16
C ALA A 22 -2.53 -8.53 -7.80
N SER A 23 -2.21 -7.82 -6.72
CA SER A 23 -2.60 -8.22 -5.37
C SER A 23 -3.57 -7.20 -4.78
N VAL A 24 -4.86 -7.41 -5.03
CA VAL A 24 -5.95 -6.69 -4.35
C VAL A 24 -6.47 -7.59 -3.23
N PRO A 25 -6.23 -7.26 -1.94
CA PRO A 25 -6.86 -7.97 -0.84
C PRO A 25 -8.38 -7.80 -0.93
N GLY A 26 -9.10 -8.90 -1.10
CA GLY A 26 -10.57 -8.90 -1.08
C GLY A 26 -11.13 -8.44 0.28
N PRO A 27 -12.35 -7.87 0.33
CA PRO A 27 -12.96 -7.45 1.58
C PRO A 27 -13.20 -8.67 2.49
N ARG A 28 -12.45 -8.77 3.58
CA ARG A 28 -12.67 -9.81 4.60
C ARG A 28 -13.71 -9.26 5.59
N ALA A 29 -14.90 -9.85 5.59
CA ALA A 29 -15.94 -9.48 6.55
C ALA A 29 -15.44 -9.75 7.98
N ALA A 30 -15.43 -8.70 8.82
CA ALA A 30 -15.03 -8.79 10.21
C ALA A 30 -16.26 -9.09 11.08
N ALA A 31 -16.17 -10.13 11.91
CA ALA A 31 -17.14 -10.39 12.99
C ALA A 31 -17.07 -9.25 14.05
N PRO A 32 -18.19 -8.90 14.71
CA PRO A 32 -18.20 -7.82 15.69
C PRO A 32 -17.35 -8.21 16.91
N ALA A 33 -16.29 -7.43 17.19
CA ALA A 33 -15.45 -7.63 18.36
C ALA A 33 -16.05 -6.94 19.59
N GLN A 34 -16.19 -7.67 20.70
CA GLN A 34 -16.56 -7.17 22.02
C GLN A 34 -15.77 -5.89 22.39
N ALA A 35 -16.49 -4.91 22.92
CA ALA A 35 -16.02 -3.57 23.25
C ALA A 35 -15.00 -3.56 24.41
N GLY A 36 -13.75 -3.93 24.16
CA GLY A 36 -12.64 -3.42 24.96
C GLY A 36 -12.18 -2.06 24.42
N ARG A 37 -11.65 -1.22 25.31
CA ARG A 37 -11.26 0.17 25.02
C ARG A 37 -10.37 0.23 23.78
N SER A 38 -10.95 0.66 22.66
CA SER A 38 -10.22 0.79 21.40
C SER A 38 -9.22 1.94 21.51
N THR A 39 -7.94 1.68 21.21
CA THR A 39 -6.93 2.74 21.16
C THR A 39 -7.11 3.53 19.87
N ILE A 40 -7.38 4.83 19.99
CA ILE A 40 -7.39 5.76 18.85
C ILE A 40 -5.94 6.19 18.60
N GLN A 41 -5.40 5.84 17.43
CA GLN A 41 -4.04 6.23 17.04
C GLN A 41 -4.10 6.91 15.66
N GLN A 42 -3.27 7.91 15.44
CA GLN A 42 -3.09 8.50 14.10
C GLN A 42 -2.63 7.44 13.11
N ASP A 43 -3.17 7.50 11.89
CA ASP A 43 -2.81 6.59 10.81
C ASP A 43 -1.52 7.05 10.12
N ALA A 44 -0.41 6.99 10.84
CA ALA A 44 0.90 7.43 10.37
C ALA A 44 1.31 6.81 9.00
N PRO A 45 1.06 5.51 8.71
CA PRO A 45 1.35 4.95 7.40
C PRO A 45 0.60 5.65 6.27
N TYR A 46 -0.69 5.93 6.46
CA TYR A 46 -1.49 6.63 5.45
C TYR A 46 -1.01 8.07 5.28
N MET A 47 -0.80 8.80 6.38
CA MET A 47 -0.33 10.19 6.34
C MET A 47 1.00 10.31 5.60
N HIS A 48 1.97 9.42 5.92
CA HIS A 48 3.26 9.39 5.25
C HIS A 48 3.13 9.10 3.75
N GLN A 49 2.20 8.23 3.36
CA GLN A 49 1.97 7.93 1.95
C GLN A 49 1.47 9.17 1.19
N VAL A 50 0.49 9.90 1.75
CA VAL A 50 -0.03 11.14 1.17
C VAL A 50 1.06 12.21 1.08
N GLU A 51 1.82 12.41 2.16
CA GLU A 51 2.92 13.38 2.22
C GLU A 51 4.01 13.07 1.19
N SER A 52 4.34 11.78 1.01
CA SER A 52 5.33 11.36 0.00
C SER A 52 4.87 11.68 -1.42
N MET A 53 3.58 11.50 -1.73
CA MET A 53 3.02 11.83 -3.04
C MET A 53 2.96 13.34 -3.26
N ALA A 54 2.57 14.10 -2.23
CA ALA A 54 2.51 15.55 -2.28
C ALA A 54 3.90 16.18 -2.48
N ARG A 55 4.91 15.69 -1.75
CA ARG A 55 6.31 16.15 -1.91
C ARG A 55 6.82 15.95 -3.32
N ARG A 56 6.56 14.80 -3.96
CA ARG A 56 6.96 14.53 -5.36
C ARG A 56 6.37 15.52 -6.36
N ARG A 57 5.30 16.24 -5.96
CA ARG A 57 4.60 17.24 -6.76
C ARG A 57 4.86 18.68 -6.31
N GLY A 58 5.75 18.89 -5.33
CA GLY A 58 6.01 20.21 -4.77
C GLY A 58 4.84 20.79 -3.95
N ILE A 59 3.93 19.95 -3.47
CA ILE A 59 2.75 20.38 -2.69
C ILE A 59 3.04 20.23 -1.20
N GLY A 60 2.78 21.28 -0.42
CA GLY A 60 2.79 21.24 1.04
C GLY A 60 1.46 20.71 1.59
N VAL A 61 1.52 19.85 2.61
CA VAL A 61 0.34 19.27 3.26
C VAL A 61 0.25 19.79 4.69
N VAL A 62 -0.95 20.26 5.07
CA VAL A 62 -1.30 20.61 6.45
C VAL A 62 -2.56 19.83 6.83
N TRP A 63 -2.47 19.04 7.89
CA TRP A 63 -3.57 18.22 8.36
C TRP A 63 -4.43 18.99 9.38
N ILE A 64 -5.62 19.42 8.96
CA ILE A 64 -6.59 20.06 9.86
C ILE A 64 -7.33 19.01 10.71
N ASN A 65 -7.60 17.84 10.13
CA ASN A 65 -8.18 16.69 10.81
C ASN A 65 -7.40 15.42 10.42
N PRO A 66 -6.28 15.11 11.09
CA PRO A 66 -5.45 13.97 10.71
C PRO A 66 -6.23 12.66 10.87
N PRO A 67 -6.07 11.72 9.92
CA PRO A 67 -6.81 10.46 9.94
C PRO A 67 -6.38 9.60 11.13
N VAL A 68 -7.37 8.96 11.76
CA VAL A 68 -7.17 8.08 12.91
C VAL A 68 -7.67 6.67 12.63
N LYS A 69 -6.93 5.67 13.11
CA LYS A 69 -7.34 4.27 13.13
C LYS A 69 -7.72 3.87 14.54
N ARG A 70 -8.82 3.12 14.65
CA ARG A 70 -9.24 2.47 15.89
C ARG A 70 -8.66 1.07 15.90
N ARG A 71 -7.78 0.78 16.87
CA ARG A 71 -7.33 -0.60 17.09
C ARG A 71 -8.22 -1.25 18.14
N PRO A 72 -8.68 -2.50 17.91
CA PRO A 72 -9.29 -3.28 18.96
C PRO A 72 -8.30 -3.47 20.13
N PRO A 73 -8.80 -3.70 21.35
CA PRO A 73 -7.95 -3.98 22.52
C PRO A 73 -7.01 -5.17 22.23
N PRO A 74 -5.79 -5.19 22.82
CA PRO A 74 -4.97 -6.39 22.81
C PRO A 74 -5.74 -7.56 23.44
N ARG A 75 -5.61 -8.75 22.84
CA ARG A 75 -6.20 -9.99 23.37
C ARG A 75 -5.37 -10.53 24.52
#